data_AF-A0A3C2DEC3-F1
#
_entry.id   AF-A0A3C2DEC3-F1
#
_cell.length_a   1.000
_cell.length_b   1.000
_cell.length_c   1.000
_cell.angle_alpha   90.00
_cell.angle_beta   90.00
_cell.angle_gamma   90.00
#
_symmetry.space_group_name_H-M   'P 1'
#
loop_
_entity.id
_entity.type
_entity.pdbx_description
1 polymer ?
#
loop_
_entity_poly.entity_id
_entity_poly.type
_entity_poly.pdbx_seq_one_letter_code
_entity_poly.pdbx_strand_id
1 'polypeptide(L)'
;KMLYDNALLARTYMHGWQVLGHRRWRVVATEAIEYVLRDLRHPSGGFFSAEDADSEGAEGSFYVWEVEEVHDVCGDDAELAIEWYGITEAGNFEGANILHRPIRGDLERPDAIERCRTALFASRETRVRPGLDDKVLTEWNGLMLATLAEAAMAFGREDWLEAARTNGDFLVR
;
A
#
# COMPACT_ATOMS: atom_id res chain seq x y z
N LYS A 1 -0.06 -10.00 -1.83
CA LYS A 1 0.10 -9.11 -0.66
C LYS A 1 -0.81 -9.60 0.46
N MET A 2 -0.25 -10.00 1.60
CA MET A 2 -1.01 -10.64 2.69
C MET A 2 -1.48 -9.64 3.76
N LEU A 3 -2.63 -9.91 4.39
CA LEU A 3 -3.18 -9.09 5.47
C LEU A 3 -2.27 -9.07 6.71
N TYR A 4 -1.77 -10.23 7.14
CA TYR A 4 -0.92 -10.32 8.33
C TYR A 4 0.40 -9.56 8.16
N ASP A 5 1.00 -9.60 6.96
CA ASP A 5 2.20 -8.83 6.64
C ASP A 5 1.92 -7.34 6.81
N ASN A 6 0.83 -6.84 6.24
CA ASN A 6 0.47 -5.42 6.36
C ASN A 6 0.14 -5.02 7.80
N ALA A 7 -0.56 -5.86 8.56
CA ALA A 7 -0.85 -5.60 9.97
C ALA A 7 0.44 -5.49 10.80
N LEU A 8 1.32 -6.50 10.70
CA LEU A 8 2.57 -6.54 11.46
C LEU A 8 3.55 -5.45 11.03
N LEU A 9 3.63 -5.17 9.72
CA LEU A 9 4.46 -4.10 9.16
C LEU A 9 4.00 -2.74 9.68
N ALA A 10 2.72 -2.42 9.53
CA ALA A 10 2.17 -1.14 9.98
C ALA A 10 2.39 -0.92 11.48
N ARG A 11 2.13 -1.95 12.30
CA ARG A 11 2.33 -1.88 13.75
C ARG A 11 3.79 -1.66 14.13
N THR A 12 4.71 -2.38 13.49
CA THR A 12 6.16 -2.25 13.74
C THR A 12 6.65 -0.85 13.39
N TYR A 13 6.27 -0.31 12.23
CA TYR A 13 6.67 1.03 11.80
C TYR A 13 6.02 2.14 12.64
N MET A 14 4.77 1.96 13.07
CA MET A 14 4.10 2.86 14.01
C MET A 14 4.86 2.94 15.34
N HIS A 15 5.16 1.80 15.97
CA HIS A 15 5.89 1.79 17.24
C HIS A 15 7.29 2.39 17.07
N GLY A 16 7.98 2.04 15.99
CA GLY A 16 9.27 2.65 15.65
C GLY A 16 9.15 4.17 15.55
N TRP A 17 8.12 4.68 14.86
CA TRP A 17 7.87 6.11 14.73
C TRP A 17 7.61 6.78 16.08
N GLN A 18 6.80 6.18 16.95
CA GLN A 18 6.51 6.74 18.27
C GLN A 18 7.75 6.85 19.16
N VAL A 19 8.68 5.89 19.04
CA VAL A 19 9.92 5.87 19.85
C VAL A 19 11.01 6.78 19.28
N LEU A 20 11.23 6.76 17.97
CA LEU A 20 12.39 7.41 17.34
C LEU A 20 12.03 8.67 16.54
N GLY A 21 10.75 8.95 16.31
CA GLY A 21 10.28 10.19 15.68
C GLY A 21 10.53 10.30 14.18
N HIS A 22 11.06 9.27 13.52
CA HIS A 22 11.35 9.32 12.09
C HIS A 22 10.07 9.34 11.24
N ARG A 23 9.79 10.47 10.57
CA ARG A 23 8.56 10.68 9.77
C ARG A 23 8.38 9.65 8.65
N ARG A 24 9.48 9.18 8.02
CA ARG A 24 9.45 8.09 7.03
C ARG A 24 8.73 6.82 7.52
N TRP A 25 8.78 6.51 8.81
CA TRP A 25 8.12 5.33 9.37
C TRP A 25 6.62 5.54 9.58
N ARG A 26 6.23 6.78 9.90
CA ARG A 26 4.84 7.21 9.88
C ARG A 26 4.22 7.01 8.50
N VAL A 27 4.95 7.35 7.43
CA VAL A 27 4.50 7.17 6.04
C VAL A 27 4.23 5.69 5.75
N VAL A 28 5.16 4.79 6.07
CA VAL A 28 5.00 3.34 5.83
C VAL A 28 3.78 2.78 6.56
N ALA A 29 3.60 3.12 7.84
CA ALA A 29 2.47 2.65 8.63
C ALA A 29 1.12 3.15 8.05
N THR A 30 1.04 4.44 7.69
CA THR A 30 -0.15 5.02 7.08
C THR A 30 -0.51 4.35 5.76
N GLU A 31 0.45 4.22 4.84
CA GLU A 31 0.18 3.66 3.51
C GLU A 31 -0.20 2.18 3.55
N ALA A 32 0.39 1.40 4.46
CA ALA A 32 0.02 0.00 4.66
C ALA A 32 -1.42 -0.13 5.20
N ILE A 33 -1.81 0.70 6.17
CA ILE A 33 -3.18 0.74 6.70
C ILE A 33 -4.16 1.19 5.60
N GLU A 34 -3.84 2.25 4.87
CA GLU A 34 -4.72 2.78 3.82
C GLU A 34 -4.89 1.79 2.65
N TYR A 35 -3.85 1.01 2.32
CA TYR A 35 -3.97 -0.11 1.38
C TYR A 35 -4.97 -1.16 1.89
N VAL A 36 -4.84 -1.62 3.14
CA VAL A 36 -5.75 -2.63 3.71
C VAL A 36 -7.19 -2.13 3.72
N LEU A 37 -7.42 -0.88 4.15
CA LEU A 37 -8.76 -0.30 4.24
C LEU A 37 -9.40 -0.08 2.86
N ARG A 38 -8.59 0.19 1.83
CA ARG A 38 -9.06 0.39 0.45
C ARG A 38 -9.31 -0.93 -0.27
N ASP A 39 -8.35 -1.84 -0.24
CA ASP A 39 -8.28 -2.97 -1.17
C ASP A 39 -8.65 -4.31 -0.53
N LEU A 40 -8.44 -4.49 0.78
CA LEU A 40 -8.69 -5.78 1.46
C LEU A 40 -9.95 -5.78 2.33
N ARG A 41 -10.79 -4.74 2.25
CA ARG A 41 -11.98 -4.63 3.12
C ARG A 41 -13.11 -5.54 2.64
N HIS A 42 -13.60 -6.39 3.53
CA HIS A 42 -14.82 -7.17 3.31
C HIS A 42 -16.07 -6.29 3.56
N PRO A 43 -17.11 -6.33 2.71
CA PRO A 43 -18.29 -5.47 2.85
C PRO A 43 -19.02 -5.57 4.20
N SER A 44 -18.96 -6.73 4.84
CA SER A 44 -19.58 -6.97 6.17
C SER A 44 -18.72 -6.58 7.37
N GLY A 45 -17.51 -6.07 7.16
CA GLY A 45 -16.64 -5.54 8.23
C GLY A 45 -15.35 -6.33 8.51
N GLY A 46 -15.22 -7.53 7.95
CA GLY A 46 -13.96 -8.28 7.94
C GLY A 46 -12.90 -7.68 7.00
N PHE A 47 -11.76 -8.35 6.93
CA PHE A 47 -10.73 -8.14 5.93
C PHE A 47 -10.41 -9.46 5.23
N PHE A 48 -10.25 -9.39 3.91
CA PHE A 48 -9.74 -10.46 3.06
C PHE A 48 -8.29 -10.78 3.38
N SER A 49 -7.88 -12.02 3.13
CA SER A 49 -6.59 -12.54 3.55
C SER A 49 -5.43 -12.03 2.69
N ALA A 50 -5.65 -11.80 1.40
CA ALA A 50 -4.63 -11.31 0.48
C ALA A 50 -5.22 -10.70 -0.81
N GLU A 51 -4.37 -9.95 -1.51
CA GLU A 51 -4.49 -9.66 -2.95
C GLU A 51 -3.40 -10.44 -3.69
N ASP A 52 -3.75 -11.09 -4.80
CA ASP A 52 -2.80 -11.86 -5.60
C ASP A 52 -1.77 -10.97 -6.30
N ALA A 53 -0.71 -11.59 -6.83
CA ALA A 53 0.29 -10.91 -7.66
C ALA A 53 -0.11 -10.90 -9.15
N ASP A 54 -0.92 -11.87 -9.57
CA ASP A 54 -1.28 -12.09 -10.96
C ASP A 54 -2.48 -11.23 -11.39
N SER A 55 -2.38 -10.66 -12.59
CA SER A 55 -3.52 -10.06 -13.28
C SER A 55 -3.46 -10.42 -14.77
N GLU A 56 -4.59 -10.78 -15.36
CA GLU A 56 -4.70 -11.27 -16.75
C GLU A 56 -3.87 -12.52 -17.07
N GLY A 57 -3.57 -13.35 -16.07
CA GLY A 57 -2.77 -14.58 -16.27
C GLY A 57 -1.28 -14.31 -16.51
N ALA A 58 -0.82 -13.08 -16.33
CA ALA A 58 0.59 -12.69 -16.24
C ALA A 58 0.87 -12.10 -14.85
N GLU A 59 2.02 -12.47 -14.27
CA GLU A 59 2.42 -11.96 -12.96
C GLU A 59 2.72 -10.45 -13.07
N GLY A 60 2.10 -9.63 -12.22
CA GLY A 60 2.53 -8.24 -12.04
C GLY A 60 2.10 -7.22 -13.10
N SER A 61 1.30 -7.57 -14.11
CA SER A 61 0.83 -6.63 -15.17
C SER A 61 0.16 -5.36 -14.61
N PHE A 62 -0.54 -5.49 -13.48
CA PHE A 62 -1.12 -4.34 -12.77
C PHE A 62 -0.04 -3.39 -12.22
N TYR A 63 1.13 -3.88 -11.81
CA TYR A 63 2.14 -3.12 -11.06
C TYR A 63 3.36 -2.64 -11.87
N VAL A 64 3.53 -3.13 -13.10
CA VAL A 64 4.68 -2.81 -13.97
C VAL A 64 4.45 -1.55 -14.81
N TRP A 65 5.53 -0.87 -15.15
CA TRP A 65 5.54 0.36 -15.95
C TRP A 65 6.68 0.36 -16.97
N GLU A 66 6.38 0.85 -18.17
CA GLU A 66 7.39 1.25 -19.15
C GLU A 66 7.81 2.72 -18.92
N VAL A 67 8.98 3.11 -19.44
CA VAL A 67 9.52 4.47 -19.28
C VAL A 67 8.58 5.47 -19.95
N GLU A 68 8.09 5.15 -21.14
CA GLU A 68 7.16 5.96 -21.93
C GLU A 68 5.83 6.16 -21.22
N GLU A 69 5.27 5.12 -20.59
CA GLU A 69 4.04 5.25 -19.79
C GLU A 69 4.22 6.24 -18.63
N VAL A 70 5.39 6.24 -18.00
CA VAL A 70 5.70 7.18 -16.93
C VAL A 70 5.78 8.60 -17.47
N HIS A 71 6.38 8.82 -18.64
CA HIS A 71 6.36 10.13 -19.31
C HIS A 71 4.95 10.61 -19.60
N ASP A 72 4.11 9.75 -20.17
CA ASP A 72 2.73 10.11 -20.53
C ASP A 72 1.88 10.45 -19.30
N VAL A 73 2.04 9.70 -18.21
CA VAL A 73 1.23 9.89 -17.00
C VAL A 73 1.74 11.03 -16.11
N CYS A 74 3.06 11.20 -16.01
CA CYS A 74 3.68 12.16 -15.10
C CYS A 74 3.98 13.51 -15.74
N GLY A 75 4.03 13.60 -17.07
CA GLY A 75 4.32 14.84 -17.80
C GLY A 75 5.65 15.47 -17.34
N ASP A 76 5.60 16.75 -16.97
CA ASP A 76 6.79 17.53 -16.58
C ASP A 76 7.55 16.95 -15.38
N ASP A 77 6.88 16.18 -14.51
CA ASP A 77 7.49 15.57 -13.32
C ASP A 77 8.11 14.18 -13.61
N ALA A 78 8.01 13.67 -14.85
CA ALA A 78 8.38 12.29 -15.20
C ALA A 78 9.86 11.97 -14.94
N GLU A 79 10.79 12.83 -15.33
CA GLU A 79 12.23 12.61 -15.14
C GLU A 79 12.58 12.45 -13.64
N LEU A 80 11.95 13.27 -12.79
CA LEU A 80 12.14 13.17 -11.34
C LEU A 80 11.56 11.87 -10.80
N ALA A 81 10.42 11.41 -11.32
CA ALA A 81 9.83 10.13 -10.92
C ALA A 81 10.69 8.94 -11.38
N ILE A 82 11.22 8.97 -12.59
CA ILE A 82 12.11 7.94 -13.15
C ILE A 82 13.35 7.79 -12.27
N GLU A 83 14.01 8.91 -11.93
CA GLU A 83 15.14 8.90 -11.01
C GLU A 83 14.72 8.41 -9.61
N TRP A 84 13.62 8.94 -9.08
CA TRP A 84 13.17 8.63 -7.73
C TRP A 84 12.87 7.14 -7.52
N TYR A 85 12.24 6.51 -8.52
CA TYR A 85 11.83 5.11 -8.49
C TYR A 85 12.84 4.16 -9.13
N GLY A 86 13.97 4.67 -9.64
CA GLY A 86 15.00 3.86 -10.30
C GLY A 86 14.48 3.12 -11.54
N ILE A 87 13.64 3.78 -12.32
CA ILE A 87 13.03 3.23 -13.54
C ILE A 87 14.09 3.22 -14.64
N THR A 88 14.17 2.13 -15.40
CA THR A 88 15.12 1.99 -16.51
C THR A 88 14.47 1.31 -17.71
N GLU A 89 15.03 1.53 -18.90
CA GLU A 89 14.63 0.84 -20.14
C GLU A 89 14.75 -0.70 -20.04
N ALA A 90 15.72 -1.19 -19.26
CA ALA A 90 15.91 -2.63 -19.07
C ALA A 90 14.86 -3.25 -18.13
N GLY A 91 14.16 -2.42 -17.35
CA GLY A 91 13.27 -2.88 -16.30
C GLY A 91 13.99 -3.45 -15.07
N ASN A 92 13.22 -3.64 -14.01
CA ASN A 92 13.64 -4.40 -12.82
C ASN A 92 12.81 -5.69 -12.63
N PHE A 93 11.84 -5.94 -13.51
CA PHE A 93 10.96 -7.09 -13.51
C PHE A 93 10.53 -7.41 -14.94
N GLU A 94 10.97 -8.56 -15.47
CA GLU A 94 10.55 -9.08 -16.80
C GLU A 94 10.62 -8.07 -17.97
N GLY A 95 11.59 -7.16 -17.95
CA GLY A 95 11.75 -6.12 -18.98
C GLY A 95 10.93 -4.84 -18.75
N ALA A 96 10.15 -4.79 -17.68
CA ALA A 96 9.40 -3.61 -17.23
C ALA A 96 9.79 -3.22 -15.78
N ASN A 97 9.19 -2.16 -15.25
CA ASN A 97 9.56 -1.59 -13.95
C ASN A 97 8.44 -1.73 -12.91
N ILE A 98 8.72 -2.43 -11.81
CA ILE A 98 7.94 -2.27 -10.58
C ILE A 98 8.50 -1.06 -9.84
N LEU A 99 7.63 -0.10 -9.52
CA LEU A 99 8.03 1.11 -8.80
C LEU A 99 8.54 0.73 -7.40
N HIS A 100 9.80 1.08 -7.12
CA HIS A 100 10.41 0.88 -5.80
C HIS A 100 11.33 2.05 -5.50
N ARG A 101 11.70 2.25 -4.24
CA ARG A 101 12.68 3.28 -3.86
C ARG A 101 14.05 2.62 -3.66
N PRO A 102 15.03 2.79 -4.58
CA PRO A 102 16.33 2.13 -4.47
C PRO A 102 17.19 2.70 -3.33
N ILE A 103 16.98 3.97 -2.97
CA ILE A 103 17.70 4.65 -1.89
C ILE A 103 17.08 4.30 -0.53
N ARG A 104 17.86 3.64 0.32
CA ARG A 104 17.39 3.24 1.66
C ARG A 104 17.18 4.43 2.58
N GLY A 105 16.04 4.41 3.26
CA GLY A 105 15.78 5.32 4.37
C GLY A 105 15.26 6.71 3.98
N ASP A 106 15.17 7.02 2.69
CA ASP A 106 14.51 8.23 2.21
C ASP A 106 13.18 7.87 1.54
N LEU A 107 12.08 8.09 2.27
CA LEU A 107 10.73 7.74 1.85
C LEU A 107 9.78 8.95 1.85
N GLU A 108 10.25 10.12 2.30
CA GLU A 108 9.44 11.34 2.26
C GLU A 108 9.49 11.90 0.84
N ARG A 109 8.41 11.68 0.10
CA ARG A 109 8.32 12.07 -1.31
C ARG A 109 8.21 13.61 -1.43
N PRO A 110 9.04 14.25 -2.27
CA PRO A 110 8.80 15.62 -2.72
C PRO A 110 7.45 15.75 -3.44
N ASP A 111 6.90 16.97 -3.50
CA ASP A 111 5.58 17.23 -4.10
C ASP A 111 5.46 16.73 -5.54
N ALA A 112 6.52 16.88 -6.35
CA ALA A 112 6.57 16.36 -7.72
C ALA A 112 6.37 14.84 -7.76
N ILE A 113 7.07 14.11 -6.89
CA ILE A 113 6.96 12.66 -6.80
C ILE A 113 5.60 12.23 -6.28
N GLU A 114 5.00 12.98 -5.34
CA GLU A 114 3.65 12.66 -4.85
C GLU A 114 2.56 12.89 -5.92
N ARG A 115 2.71 13.93 -6.77
CA ARG A 115 1.85 14.11 -7.94
C ARG A 115 1.96 12.93 -8.91
N CYS A 116 3.19 12.53 -9.25
CA CYS A 116 3.44 11.35 -10.08
C CYS A 116 2.82 10.09 -9.47
N ARG A 117 3.09 9.81 -8.19
CA ARG A 117 2.54 8.64 -7.49
C ARG A 117 1.02 8.59 -7.57
N THR A 118 0.37 9.75 -7.41
CA THR A 118 -1.09 9.85 -7.48
C THR A 118 -1.61 9.66 -8.90
N ALA A 119 -0.97 10.25 -9.90
CA ALA A 119 -1.33 10.08 -11.31
C ALA A 119 -1.13 8.63 -11.79
N LEU A 120 0.02 8.02 -11.47
CA LEU A 120 0.34 6.62 -11.74
C LEU A 120 -0.65 5.69 -11.04
N PHE A 121 -1.01 5.97 -9.78
CA PHE A 121 -2.05 5.22 -9.09
C PHE A 121 -3.39 5.31 -9.83
N ALA A 122 -3.83 6.51 -10.22
CA ALA A 122 -5.10 6.70 -10.93
C ALA A 122 -5.13 6.02 -12.31
N SER A 123 -4.03 6.09 -13.06
CA SER A 123 -3.87 5.38 -14.34
C SER A 123 -3.91 3.87 -14.14
N ARG A 124 -3.21 3.35 -13.12
CA ARG A 124 -3.22 1.93 -12.80
C ARG A 124 -4.60 1.39 -12.43
N GLU A 125 -5.44 2.19 -11.76
CA GLU A 125 -6.80 1.78 -11.39
C GLU A 125 -7.71 1.47 -12.60
N THR A 126 -7.32 1.86 -13.82
CA THR A 126 -8.05 1.48 -15.04
C THR A 126 -7.62 0.13 -15.61
N ARG A 127 -6.55 -0.48 -15.08
CA ARG A 127 -6.08 -1.82 -15.47
C ARG A 127 -6.88 -2.90 -14.75
N VAL A 128 -6.84 -4.12 -15.28
CA VAL A 128 -7.44 -5.28 -14.59
C VAL A 128 -6.71 -5.48 -13.27
N ARG A 129 -7.47 -5.46 -12.17
CA ARG A 129 -6.92 -5.67 -10.82
C ARG A 129 -6.61 -7.15 -10.57
N PRO A 130 -5.58 -7.43 -9.75
CA PRO A 130 -5.36 -8.78 -9.25
C PRO A 130 -6.56 -9.31 -8.46
N GLY A 131 -6.69 -10.63 -8.41
CA GLY A 131 -7.69 -11.30 -7.60
C GLY A 131 -7.49 -11.02 -6.11
N LEU A 132 -8.57 -11.14 -5.34
CA LEU A 132 -8.49 -11.18 -3.88
C LEU A 132 -8.61 -12.63 -3.42
N ASP A 133 -7.73 -13.05 -2.51
CA ASP A 133 -7.96 -14.25 -1.72
C ASP A 133 -8.97 -13.90 -0.62
N ASP A 134 -10.23 -14.17 -0.93
CA ASP A 134 -11.41 -13.73 -0.18
C ASP A 134 -11.61 -14.44 1.17
N LYS A 135 -10.68 -15.33 1.57
CA LYS A 135 -10.69 -15.92 2.90
C LYS A 135 -10.68 -14.84 3.98
N VAL A 136 -11.52 -15.02 4.98
CA VAL A 136 -11.55 -14.15 6.17
C VAL A 136 -11.04 -14.95 7.36
N LEU A 137 -9.75 -14.80 7.64
CA LEU A 137 -9.06 -15.54 8.71
C LEU A 137 -9.14 -14.76 10.02
N THR A 138 -9.72 -15.39 11.06
CA THR A 138 -9.93 -14.78 12.38
C THR A 138 -8.63 -14.27 12.98
N GLU A 139 -7.54 -15.03 12.91
CA GLU A 139 -6.25 -14.61 13.47
C GLU A 139 -5.68 -13.36 12.78
N TRP A 140 -5.75 -13.28 11.45
CA TRP A 140 -5.19 -12.15 10.71
C TRP A 140 -6.05 -10.90 10.84
N ASN A 141 -7.37 -11.08 10.91
CA ASN A 141 -8.28 -9.99 11.26
C ASN A 141 -8.01 -9.49 12.68
N GLY A 142 -7.76 -10.38 13.64
CA GLY A 142 -7.35 -9.99 15.00
C GLY A 142 -6.05 -9.19 15.04
N LEU A 143 -5.05 -9.56 14.23
CA LEU A 143 -3.81 -8.79 14.08
C LEU A 143 -4.06 -7.39 13.49
N MET A 144 -4.89 -7.30 12.45
CA MET A 144 -5.23 -6.03 11.83
C MET A 144 -6.07 -5.15 12.76
N LEU A 145 -7.04 -5.72 13.48
CA LEU A 145 -7.84 -5.05 14.50
C LEU A 145 -6.96 -4.39 15.56
N ALA A 146 -6.03 -5.14 16.15
CA ALA A 146 -5.12 -4.62 17.15
C ALA A 146 -4.26 -3.49 16.58
N THR A 147 -3.78 -3.65 15.35
CA THR A 147 -3.00 -2.63 14.64
C THR A 147 -3.80 -1.36 14.40
N LEU A 148 -5.04 -1.46 13.91
CA LEU A 148 -5.93 -0.31 13.67
C LEU A 148 -6.28 0.42 14.97
N ALA A 149 -6.58 -0.32 16.04
CA ALA A 149 -6.91 0.27 17.33
C ALA A 149 -5.75 1.09 17.91
N GLU A 150 -4.52 0.56 17.85
CA GLU A 150 -3.33 1.28 18.28
C GLU A 150 -3.02 2.47 17.35
N ALA A 151 -3.12 2.28 16.04
CA ALA A 151 -2.85 3.33 15.06
C ALA A 151 -3.86 4.47 15.13
N ALA A 152 -5.14 4.19 15.35
CA ALA A 152 -6.15 5.23 15.53
C ALA A 152 -5.78 6.19 16.67
N MET A 153 -5.31 5.66 17.79
CA MET A 153 -4.84 6.44 18.93
C MET A 153 -3.54 7.18 18.65
N ALA A 154 -2.54 6.49 18.06
CA ALA A 154 -1.23 7.07 17.80
C ALA A 154 -1.26 8.19 16.74
N PHE A 155 -2.18 8.10 15.77
CA PHE A 155 -2.28 9.05 14.65
C PHE A 155 -3.46 10.02 14.79
N GLY A 156 -4.36 9.83 15.77
CA GLY A 156 -5.57 10.64 15.92
C GLY A 156 -6.56 10.47 14.76
N ARG A 157 -6.70 9.23 14.25
CA ARG A 157 -7.53 8.90 13.08
C ARG A 157 -8.82 8.19 13.49
N GLU A 158 -9.91 8.96 13.63
CA GLU A 158 -11.23 8.42 14.01
C GLU A 158 -11.77 7.42 12.98
N ASP A 159 -11.47 7.61 11.71
CA ASP A 159 -11.85 6.70 10.64
C ASP A 159 -11.17 5.33 10.77
N TRP A 160 -9.94 5.28 11.30
CA TRP A 160 -9.27 4.01 11.61
C TRP A 160 -9.86 3.35 12.85
N LEU A 161 -10.28 4.14 13.85
CA LEU A 161 -10.98 3.63 15.03
C LEU A 161 -12.30 2.97 14.64
N GLU A 162 -13.05 3.60 13.74
CA GLU A 162 -14.31 3.06 13.24
C GLU A 162 -14.11 1.76 12.45
N ALA A 163 -13.06 1.69 11.63
CA ALA A 163 -12.69 0.46 10.93
C ALA A 163 -12.32 -0.66 11.92
N ALA A 164 -11.60 -0.34 13.00
CA ALA A 164 -11.30 -1.28 14.07
C ALA A 164 -12.59 -1.79 14.74
N ARG A 165 -13.51 -0.90 15.15
CA ARG A 165 -14.79 -1.29 15.75
C ARG A 165 -15.62 -2.18 14.84
N THR A 166 -15.75 -1.78 13.58
CA THR A 166 -16.47 -2.57 12.56
C THR A 166 -15.88 -3.98 12.42
N ASN A 167 -14.55 -4.11 12.44
CA ASN A 167 -13.90 -5.42 12.39
C ASN A 167 -14.10 -6.22 13.69
N GLY A 168 -14.01 -5.59 14.86
CA GLY A 168 -14.30 -6.21 16.14
C GLY A 168 -15.73 -6.76 16.20
N ASP A 169 -16.71 -5.95 15.80
CA ASP A 169 -18.13 -6.34 15.73
C ASP A 169 -18.36 -7.48 14.74
N PHE A 170 -17.60 -7.53 13.64
CA PHE A 170 -17.66 -8.63 12.69
C PHE A 170 -17.14 -9.94 13.29
N LEU A 171 -16.05 -9.91 14.06
CA LEU A 171 -15.41 -11.11 14.61
C LEU A 171 -16.16 -11.77 15.78
N VAL A 172 -17.05 -11.05 16.45
CA VAL A 172 -17.81 -11.55 17.62
C VAL A 172 -19.24 -12.02 17.27
N ARG A 173 -19.62 -11.99 15.99
CA ARG A 173 -20.89 -12.52 15.49
C ARG A 173 -20.80 -14.02 15.24
#